data_AF-A0A1C5VWR2-F1
#
_entry.id   AF-A0A1C5VWR2-F1
#
_cell.length_a   1.000
_cell.length_b   1.000
_cell.length_c   1.000
_cell.angle_alpha   90.00
_cell.angle_beta   90.00
_cell.angle_gamma   90.00
#
_symmetry.space_group_name_H-M   'P 1'
#
loop_
_entity.id
_entity.type
_entity.pdbx_description
1 polymer ?
#
loop_
_entity_poly.entity_id
_entity_poly.type
_entity_poly.pdbx_seq_one_letter_code
_entity_poly.pdbx_strand_id
1 'polypeptide(L)'
;MRIGIYNHQHLRGGCPICTQTYVQGMIADGMKCMNRAKGIYGEDNEFVNYTDLGDYPSENLERPGFRRLMKDIEEDNLDVIVVITLDKITTDIDLLMETYQTIRKHNIQLITANDGKKAMEILDKALVKWQENSN
;
A
#
# COMPACT_ATOMS: atom_id res chain seq x y z
N MET A 1 -15.73 -7.75 -3.71
CA MET A 1 -14.61 -7.84 -2.74
C MET A 1 -14.43 -6.49 -2.07
N ARG A 2 -13.80 -6.45 -0.90
CA ARG A 2 -13.44 -5.21 -0.21
C ARG A 2 -11.96 -4.92 -0.44
N ILE A 3 -11.69 -3.86 -1.20
CA ILE A 3 -10.37 -3.52 -1.74
C ILE A 3 -9.86 -2.24 -1.06
N GLY A 4 -8.77 -2.36 -0.34
CA GLY A 4 -8.05 -1.23 0.24
C GLY A 4 -7.11 -0.58 -0.77
N ILE A 5 -7.19 0.73 -0.95
CA ILE A 5 -6.20 1.51 -1.72
C ILE A 5 -5.39 2.33 -0.73
N TYR A 6 -4.08 2.11 -0.68
CA TYR A 6 -3.19 2.86 0.20
C TYR A 6 -2.30 3.83 -0.58
N ASN A 7 -2.34 5.10 -0.18
CA ASN A 7 -1.53 6.16 -0.75
C ASN A 7 -0.81 6.95 0.36
N HIS A 8 0.49 7.14 0.17
CA HIS A 8 1.34 7.92 1.06
C HIS A 8 2.13 8.96 0.27
N GLN A 9 2.20 10.17 0.82
CA GLN A 9 3.04 11.23 0.31
C GLN A 9 3.67 12.00 1.47
N HIS A 10 4.99 11.87 1.58
CA HIS A 10 5.80 12.69 2.47
C HIS A 10 5.91 14.13 1.94
N LEU A 11 5.61 15.11 2.79
CA LEU A 11 5.74 16.54 2.50
C LEU A 11 6.92 17.11 3.31
N ARG A 12 7.96 17.58 2.63
CA ARG A 12 9.05 18.35 3.25
C ARG A 12 8.80 19.85 3.06
N GLY A 13 8.26 20.50 4.08
CA GLY A 13 8.06 21.96 4.09
C GLY A 13 6.86 22.43 3.25
N GLY A 14 6.02 23.28 3.85
CA GLY A 14 4.72 23.67 3.30
C GLY A 14 4.80 24.82 2.28
N CYS A 15 5.12 24.51 1.03
CA CYS A 15 4.78 25.39 -0.10
C CYS A 15 3.35 25.08 -0.58
N PRO A 16 2.39 26.02 -0.53
CA PRO A 16 0.99 25.77 -0.91
C PRO A 16 0.82 25.22 -2.33
N ILE A 17 1.63 25.70 -3.29
CA ILE A 17 1.60 25.23 -4.68
C ILE A 17 2.06 23.77 -4.76
N CYS A 18 3.13 23.41 -4.04
CA CYS A 18 3.61 22.04 -4.00
C CYS A 18 2.56 21.11 -3.38
N THR A 19 1.90 21.53 -2.29
CA THR A 19 0.81 20.75 -1.68
C THR A 19 -0.32 20.46 -2.66
N GLN A 20 -0.72 21.43 -3.48
CA GLN A 20 -1.75 21.22 -4.51
C GLN A 20 -1.31 20.18 -5.55
N THR A 21 -0.08 20.27 -6.05
CA THR A 21 0.48 19.29 -6.99
C THR A 21 0.55 17.89 -6.37
N TYR A 22 0.94 17.77 -5.10
CA TYR A 22 0.97 16.50 -4.39
C TYR A 22 -0.42 15.88 -4.25
N VAL A 23 -1.42 16.67 -3.86
CA VAL A 23 -2.81 16.19 -3.76
C VAL A 23 -3.33 15.71 -5.11
N GLN A 24 -3.06 16.45 -6.20
CA GLN A 24 -3.43 16.03 -7.55
C GLN A 24 -2.75 14.71 -7.94
N GLY A 25 -1.47 14.56 -7.62
CA GLY A 25 -0.73 13.31 -7.82
C GLY A 25 -1.34 12.13 -7.07
N MET A 26 -1.68 12.31 -5.79
CA MET A 26 -2.31 11.27 -4.96
C MET A 26 -3.68 10.85 -5.49
N ILE A 27 -4.49 11.80 -5.97
CA ILE A 27 -5.78 11.49 -6.61
C ILE A 27 -5.56 10.66 -7.87
N ALA A 28 -4.61 11.07 -8.72
CA ALA A 28 -4.29 10.34 -9.95
C ALA A 28 -3.78 8.92 -9.65
N ASP A 29 -2.94 8.76 -8.63
CA ASP A 29 -2.42 7.45 -8.22
C ASP A 29 -3.51 6.57 -7.61
N GLY A 30 -4.42 7.13 -6.81
CA GLY A 30 -5.63 6.44 -6.35
C GLY A 30 -6.51 5.96 -7.49
N MET A 31 -6.72 6.79 -8.52
CA MET A 31 -7.47 6.41 -9.73
C MET A 31 -6.77 5.28 -10.50
N LYS A 32 -5.44 5.31 -10.64
CA LYS A 32 -4.69 4.22 -11.28
C LYS A 32 -4.83 2.92 -10.50
N CYS A 33 -4.74 2.95 -9.17
CA CYS A 33 -4.94 1.80 -8.30
C CYS A 33 -6.34 1.20 -8.48
N MET A 34 -7.36 2.05 -8.41
CA MET A 34 -8.76 1.64 -8.61
C MET A 34 -8.99 1.02 -9.99
N ASN A 35 -8.51 1.67 -11.07
CA ASN A 35 -8.65 1.15 -12.42
C ASN A 35 -7.92 -0.18 -12.62
N ARG A 36 -6.73 -0.34 -12.01
CA ARG A 36 -6.01 -1.62 -12.04
C ARG A 36 -6.81 -2.71 -11.33
N ALA A 37 -7.33 -2.41 -10.14
CA ALA A 37 -8.15 -3.37 -9.39
C ALA A 37 -9.40 -3.77 -10.19
N LYS A 38 -10.09 -2.81 -10.80
CA LYS A 38 -11.25 -3.07 -11.67
C LYS A 38 -10.91 -3.95 -12.86
N GLY A 39 -9.77 -3.71 -13.51
CA GLY A 39 -9.30 -4.53 -14.62
C GLY A 39 -8.94 -5.98 -14.24
N ILE A 40 -8.65 -6.25 -12.95
CA ILE A 40 -8.29 -7.59 -12.46
C ILE A 40 -9.49 -8.31 -11.83
N TYR A 41 -10.31 -7.60 -11.05
CA TYR A 41 -11.35 -8.17 -10.19
C TYR A 41 -12.78 -7.76 -10.61
N GLY A 42 -12.94 -7.00 -11.69
CA GLY A 42 -14.23 -6.49 -12.17
C GLY A 42 -14.65 -5.15 -11.54
N GLU A 43 -15.75 -4.59 -12.04
CA GLU A 43 -16.23 -3.26 -11.64
C GLU A 43 -16.95 -3.24 -10.29
N ASP A 44 -17.58 -4.36 -9.89
CA ASP A 44 -18.42 -4.46 -8.69
C ASP A 44 -17.60 -4.84 -7.45
N ASN A 45 -16.89 -3.85 -6.92
CA ASN A 45 -16.04 -3.98 -5.72
C ASN A 45 -16.24 -2.80 -4.76
N GLU A 46 -16.18 -3.07 -3.46
CA GLU A 46 -16.17 -2.04 -2.42
C GLU A 46 -14.75 -1.50 -2.28
N PHE A 47 -14.57 -0.19 -2.43
CA PHE A 47 -13.26 0.45 -2.32
C PHE A 47 -13.15 1.26 -1.03
N VAL A 48 -12.08 1.02 -0.26
CA VAL A 48 -11.74 1.79 0.94
C VAL A 48 -10.41 2.49 0.70
N ASN A 49 -10.39 3.81 0.79
CA ASN A 49 -9.18 4.60 0.60
C ASN A 49 -8.49 4.88 1.94
N TYR A 50 -7.18 4.67 2.00
CA TYR A 50 -6.28 4.98 3.09
C TYR A 50 -5.25 5.98 2.58
N THR A 51 -5.11 7.12 3.25
CA THR A 51 -4.32 8.23 2.72
C THR A 51 -3.53 8.90 3.83
N ASP A 52 -2.23 9.03 3.62
CA ASP A 52 -1.32 9.74 4.50
C ASP A 52 -0.61 10.84 3.72
N LEU A 53 -1.02 12.08 3.96
CA LEU A 53 -0.38 13.28 3.44
C LEU A 53 0.16 14.09 4.62
N GLY A 54 1.48 14.29 4.68
CA GLY A 54 2.08 15.06 5.78
C GLY A 54 3.56 14.78 5.94
N ASP A 55 4.12 15.25 7.05
CA ASP A 55 5.53 15.06 7.41
C ASP A 55 5.76 13.64 7.98
N TYR A 56 5.54 12.65 7.13
CA TYR A 56 5.72 11.23 7.45
C TYR A 56 6.82 10.64 6.58
N PRO A 57 8.05 10.49 7.09
CA PRO A 57 9.09 9.71 6.40
C PRO A 57 8.60 8.29 6.08
N SER A 58 9.15 7.65 5.05
CA SER A 58 8.75 6.31 4.60
C SER A 58 9.00 5.21 5.63
N GLU A 59 9.97 5.40 6.51
CA GLU A 59 10.31 4.50 7.63
C GLU A 59 9.32 4.63 8.80
N ASN A 60 8.54 5.71 8.85
CA ASN A 60 7.55 5.91 9.90
C ASN A 60 6.23 5.23 9.52
N LEU A 61 5.93 4.10 10.15
CA LEU A 61 4.66 3.39 9.99
C LEU A 61 3.54 3.90 10.91
N GLU A 62 3.82 4.82 11.84
CA GLU A 62 2.84 5.44 12.75
C GLU A 62 1.99 6.53 12.06
N ARG A 63 1.57 6.24 10.82
CA ARG A 63 0.77 7.14 9.99
C ARG A 63 -0.71 6.82 10.17
N PRO A 64 -1.61 7.81 10.35
CA PRO A 64 -3.02 7.54 10.64
C PRO A 64 -3.73 6.65 9.61
N GLY A 65 -3.48 6.86 8.32
CA GLY A 65 -4.00 6.08 7.22
C GLY A 65 -3.46 4.65 7.23
N PHE A 66 -2.15 4.48 7.40
CA PHE A 66 -1.50 3.17 7.49
C PHE A 66 -1.96 2.38 8.72
N ARG A 67 -2.08 3.00 9.89
CA ARG A 67 -2.58 2.34 11.11
C ARG A 67 -4.02 1.85 10.94
N ARG A 68 -4.86 2.63 10.25
CA ARG A 68 -6.22 2.20 9.92
C ARG A 68 -6.23 1.05 8.92
N LEU A 69 -5.33 1.05 7.94
CA LEU A 69 -5.14 -0.08 7.03
C LEU A 69 -4.73 -1.34 7.79
N MET A 70 -3.72 -1.27 8.66
CA MET A 70 -3.26 -2.41 9.46
C MET A 70 -4.35 -2.97 10.36
N LYS A 71 -5.16 -2.09 10.95
CA LYS A 71 -6.33 -2.52 11.73
C LYS A 71 -7.34 -3.31 10.86
N ASP A 72 -7.69 -2.80 9.68
CA ASP A 72 -8.60 -3.51 8.77
C ASP A 72 -7.99 -4.83 8.23
N ILE A 73 -6.67 -4.95 8.16
CA ILE A 73 -5.96 -6.21 7.85
C ILE A 73 -6.12 -7.20 9.00
N GLU A 74 -5.82 -6.77 10.23
CA GLU A 74 -5.86 -7.63 11.42
C GLU A 74 -7.28 -8.11 11.76
N GLU A 75 -8.30 -7.34 11.39
CA GLU A 75 -9.71 -7.68 11.54
C GLU A 75 -10.28 -8.47 10.34
N ASP A 76 -9.46 -8.89 9.37
CA ASP A 76 -9.86 -9.61 8.15
C ASP A 76 -10.95 -8.87 7.34
N ASN A 77 -10.93 -7.53 7.36
CA ASN A 77 -11.92 -6.69 6.68
C ASN A 77 -11.56 -6.39 5.21
N LEU A 78 -10.45 -6.90 4.69
CA LEU A 78 -9.98 -6.64 3.33
C LEU A 78 -9.68 -7.94 2.60
N ASP A 79 -9.97 -7.99 1.31
CA ASP A 79 -9.56 -9.09 0.44
C ASP A 79 -8.26 -8.76 -0.32
N VAL A 80 -8.09 -7.47 -0.67
CA VAL A 80 -7.01 -6.98 -1.53
C VAL A 80 -6.54 -5.61 -1.05
N ILE A 81 -5.23 -5.38 -1.12
CA ILE A 81 -4.59 -4.08 -0.95
C ILE A 81 -3.94 -3.69 -2.27
N VAL A 82 -4.13 -2.43 -2.65
CA VAL A 82 -3.55 -1.84 -3.86
C VAL A 82 -2.74 -0.62 -3.48
N VAL A 83 -1.50 -0.59 -3.95
CA VAL A 83 -0.60 0.58 -3.87
C VAL A 83 -0.11 0.93 -5.26
N ILE A 84 0.28 2.17 -5.52
CA ILE A 84 0.88 2.51 -6.82
C ILE A 84 2.19 1.73 -7.04
N THR A 85 3.02 1.72 -6.00
CA THR A 85 4.33 1.07 -5.91
C THR A 85 4.63 0.74 -4.44
N LEU A 86 5.54 -0.21 -4.19
CA LEU A 86 5.82 -0.71 -2.83
C LEU A 86 6.47 0.34 -1.91
N ASP A 87 7.18 1.32 -2.46
CA ASP A 87 7.78 2.44 -1.70
C ASP A 87 6.74 3.29 -0.97
N LYS A 88 5.46 3.21 -1.36
CA LYS A 88 4.38 3.87 -0.62
C LYS A 88 4.10 3.24 0.73
N ILE A 89 4.32 1.93 0.87
CA ILE A 89 4.28 1.27 2.17
C ILE A 89 5.52 1.74 2.94
N THR A 90 6.70 1.44 2.43
CA THR A 90 7.96 1.89 3.02
C THR A 90 9.09 1.64 2.03
N THR A 91 10.20 2.36 2.21
CA THR A 91 11.46 2.12 1.48
C THR A 91 12.42 1.20 2.25
N ASP A 92 12.12 0.92 3.52
CA ASP A 92 12.89 0.00 4.35
C ASP A 92 12.49 -1.45 4.05
N ILE A 93 13.46 -2.31 3.81
CA ILE A 93 13.20 -3.68 3.38
C ILE A 93 12.64 -4.54 4.51
N ASP A 94 13.11 -4.37 5.75
CA ASP A 94 12.69 -5.18 6.89
C ASP A 94 11.24 -4.85 7.24
N LEU A 95 10.91 -3.56 7.33
CA LEU A 95 9.54 -3.09 7.55
C LEU A 95 8.59 -3.53 6.43
N LEU A 96 9.06 -3.57 5.18
CA LEU A 96 8.26 -4.07 4.06
C LEU A 96 7.99 -5.56 4.18
N MET A 97 8.99 -6.36 4.56
CA MET A 97 8.83 -7.82 4.75
C MET A 97 7.93 -8.14 5.94
N GLU A 98 8.07 -7.45 7.08
CA GLU A 98 7.20 -7.60 8.24
C GLU A 98 5.73 -7.26 7.92
N THR A 99 5.52 -6.15 7.21
CA THR A 99 4.19 -5.75 6.72
C THR A 99 3.62 -6.81 5.79
N TYR A 100 4.42 -7.28 4.82
CA TYR A 100 3.99 -8.29 3.85
C TYR A 100 3.65 -9.62 4.53
N GLN A 101 4.44 -10.05 5.53
CA GLN A 101 4.17 -11.26 6.30
C GLN A 101 2.82 -11.18 7.01
N THR A 102 2.47 -10.02 7.58
CA THR A 102 1.17 -9.79 8.21
C THR A 102 0.04 -9.88 7.20
N ILE A 103 0.15 -9.18 6.06
CA ILE A 103 -0.82 -9.25 4.96
C ILE A 103 -1.04 -10.71 4.51
N ARG A 104 0.05 -11.46 4.32
CA ARG A 104 0.01 -12.88 3.92
C ARG A 104 -0.68 -13.77 4.96
N LYS A 105 -0.43 -13.54 6.26
CA LYS A 105 -1.04 -14.30 7.36
C LYS A 105 -2.57 -14.17 7.37
N HIS A 106 -3.08 -13.01 6.98
CA HIS A 106 -4.51 -12.72 6.88
C HIS A 106 -5.13 -13.07 5.51
N ASN A 107 -4.38 -13.79 4.63
CA ASN A 107 -4.83 -14.19 3.29
C ASN A 107 -5.23 -13.03 2.37
N ILE A 108 -4.68 -11.84 2.60
CA ILE A 108 -4.95 -10.64 1.82
C ILE A 108 -3.99 -10.57 0.63
N GLN A 109 -4.48 -10.22 -0.55
CA GLN A 109 -3.61 -10.03 -1.73
C GLN A 109 -3.02 -8.62 -1.72
N LEU A 110 -1.72 -8.48 -1.98
CA LEU A 110 -1.07 -7.18 -2.20
C LEU A 110 -0.73 -7.02 -3.68
N ILE A 111 -1.35 -6.05 -4.37
CA ILE A 111 -1.02 -5.75 -5.76
C ILE A 111 -0.50 -4.32 -5.92
N THR A 112 0.32 -4.12 -6.96
CA THR A 112 0.72 -2.77 -7.37
C THR A 112 -0.07 -2.30 -8.60
N ALA A 113 -0.33 -1.00 -8.72
CA ALA A 113 -1.00 -0.47 -9.89
C ALA A 113 -0.15 -0.59 -11.16
N ASN A 114 1.18 -0.63 -11.03
CA ASN A 114 2.12 -0.78 -12.15
C ASN A 114 2.27 -2.25 -12.57
N ASP A 115 2.53 -3.15 -11.63
CA ASP A 115 2.93 -4.55 -11.91
C ASP A 115 1.81 -5.57 -11.65
N GLY A 116 0.69 -5.14 -11.06
CA GLY A 116 -0.44 -6.02 -10.72
C GLY A 116 -0.02 -7.09 -9.71
N LYS A 117 -0.38 -8.35 -10.02
CA LYS A 117 -0.08 -9.51 -9.17
C LYS A 117 1.39 -9.95 -9.19
N LYS A 118 2.19 -9.50 -10.16
CA LYS A 118 3.62 -9.85 -10.25
C LYS A 118 4.41 -9.38 -9.04
N ALA A 119 3.97 -8.31 -8.38
CA ALA A 119 4.59 -7.82 -7.15
C ALA A 119 4.58 -8.90 -6.05
N MET A 120 3.49 -9.66 -5.89
CA MET A 120 3.43 -10.75 -4.90
C MET A 120 4.40 -11.87 -5.22
N GLU A 121 4.53 -12.25 -6.49
CA GLU A 121 5.44 -13.33 -6.89
C GLU A 121 6.91 -12.99 -6.55
N ILE A 122 7.27 -11.70 -6.64
CA ILE A 122 8.58 -11.21 -6.26
C ILE A 122 8.71 -11.17 -4.73
N LEU A 123 7.70 -10.65 -4.03
CA LEU A 123 7.69 -10.55 -2.58
C LEU A 123 7.70 -11.93 -1.89
N ASP A 124 7.00 -12.92 -2.45
CA ASP A 124 7.02 -14.30 -1.93
C ASP A 124 8.43 -14.89 -1.98
N LYS A 125 9.15 -14.69 -3.09
CA LYS A 125 10.54 -15.14 -3.22
C LYS A 125 11.47 -14.36 -2.30
N ALA A 126 11.22 -13.07 -2.13
CA ALA A 126 12.01 -12.22 -1.23
C ALA A 126 11.79 -12.61 0.24
N LEU A 127 10.55 -12.90 0.64
CA LEU A 127 10.19 -13.27 2.00
C LEU A 127 10.89 -14.56 2.45
N VAL A 128 10.93 -15.59 1.59
CA VAL A 128 11.66 -16.84 1.89
C VAL A 128 13.14 -16.56 2.16
N LYS A 129 13.79 -15.79 1.28
CA LYS A 129 15.21 -15.44 1.45
C LYS A 129 15.46 -14.57 2.66
N TRP A 130 14.54 -13.66 2.97
CA TRP A 130 14.65 -12.79 4.14
C TRP A 130 14.60 -13.62 5.42
N GLN A 131 13.63 -14.54 5.53
CA GLN A 131 13.50 -15.45 6.68
C GLN A 131 14.71 -16.39 6.87
N GLU A 132 15.38 -16.79 5.79
CA GLU A 132 16.62 -17.57 5.85
C GLU A 132 17.81 -16.77 6.42
N ASN A 133 17.84 -15.45 6.21
CA ASN A 133 18.93 -14.58 6.65
C ASN A 133 18.67 -13.91 8.01
N SER A 134 17.42 -13.91 8.49
CA SER A 134 17.01 -13.35 9.79
C SER A 134 17.10 -14.36 10.95
N ASN A 135 17.52 -15.60 10.68
CA ASN A 135 17.78 -16.67 11.65
C ASN A 135 19.28 -16.97 11.75
#